data_AF-A0A2V8I7F0-F1
#
_entry.id   AF-A0A2V8I7F0-F1
#
_cell.length_a   1.000
_cell.length_b   1.000
_cell.length_c   1.000
_cell.angle_alpha   90.00
_cell.angle_beta   90.00
_cell.angle_gamma   90.00
#
_symmetry.space_group_name_H-M   'P 1'
#
loop_
_entity.id
_entity.type
_entity.pdbx_description
1 polymer ?
#
loop_
_entity_poly.entity_id
_entity_poly.type
_entity_poly.pdbx_seq_one_letter_code
_entity_poly.pdbx_strand_id
1 'polypeptide(L)' 'VVAAICLATVVLAKAKLLASREATVYFLPEAIQELEDAGAKYVKETLLIHNNIILAEGPPDSQRFGQAIRAALAG' A
#
# COMPACT_ATOMS: atom_id res chain seq x y z
N VAL A 1 -13.06 0.39 3.85
CA VAL A 1 -11.80 0.75 3.14
C VAL A 1 -10.63 0.52 4.09
N VAL A 2 -9.55 -0.09 3.62
CA VAL A 2 -8.27 -0.23 4.33
C VAL A 2 -7.23 0.52 3.51
N ALA A 3 -6.43 1.38 4.14
CA ALA A 3 -5.47 2.20 3.42
C ALA A 3 -4.16 2.32 4.18
N ALA A 4 -3.03 2.32 3.44
CA ALA A 4 -1.71 2.56 4.01
C ALA A 4 -0.83 3.34 3.04
N ILE A 5 0.07 4.13 3.60
CA ILE A 5 1.03 4.95 2.86
C ILE A 5 2.40 4.80 3.50
N CYS A 6 3.46 4.89 2.69
CA CYS A 6 4.83 4.84 3.19
C CYS A 6 5.10 3.51 3.91
N LEU A 7 5.75 3.54 5.07
CA LEU A 7 6.12 2.33 5.82
C LEU A 7 4.92 1.62 6.46
N ALA A 8 3.75 2.27 6.54
CA ALA A 8 2.55 1.65 7.11
C ALA A 8 2.09 0.44 6.30
N THR A 9 2.44 0.34 5.01
CA THR A 9 2.09 -0.85 4.19
C THR A 9 2.64 -2.14 4.79
N VAL A 10 3.79 -2.10 5.46
CA VAL A 10 4.39 -3.27 6.12
C VAL A 10 3.45 -3.84 7.20
N VAL A 11 2.69 -2.98 7.90
CA VAL A 11 1.72 -3.42 8.91
C VAL A 11 0.63 -4.28 8.27
N LEU A 12 0.11 -3.86 7.11
CA LEU A 12 -0.93 -4.58 6.37
C LEU A 12 -0.39 -5.90 5.80
N ALA A 13 0.86 -5.89 5.34
CA ALA A 13 1.55 -7.07 4.85
C ALA A 13 1.70 -8.12 5.98
N LYS A 14 2.19 -7.71 7.15
CA LYS A 14 2.33 -8.58 8.34
C LYS A 14 1.00 -9.08 8.87
N ALA A 15 -0.06 -8.29 8.75
CA ALA A 15 -1.45 -8.72 9.02
C ALA A 15 -2.01 -9.68 7.96
N LYS A 16 -1.21 -10.08 6.96
CA LYS A 16 -1.56 -10.99 5.85
C LYS A 16 -2.70 -10.48 4.96
N LEU A 17 -2.98 -9.18 4.98
CA LEU A 17 -3.97 -8.55 4.10
C LEU A 17 -3.49 -8.41 2.65
N LEU A 18 -2.17 -8.44 2.44
CA LEU A 18 -1.51 -8.26 1.15
C LEU A 18 -0.91 -9.55 0.57
N ALA A 19 -1.16 -10.71 1.20
CA ALA A 19 -0.61 -11.98 0.72
C ALA A 19 -1.04 -12.27 -0.72
N SER A 20 -0.07 -12.58 -1.58
CA SER A 20 -0.20 -12.79 -3.03
C SER A 20 -0.75 -11.61 -3.83
N ARG A 21 -0.87 -10.41 -3.23
CA ARG A 21 -1.32 -9.17 -3.90
C ARG A 21 -0.14 -8.31 -4.28
N GLU A 22 -0.33 -7.51 -5.33
CA GLU A 22 0.57 -6.40 -5.64
C GLU A 22 0.49 -5.34 -4.53
N ALA A 23 1.63 -4.78 -4.16
CA ALA A 23 1.71 -3.74 -3.15
C ALA A 23 2.92 -2.82 -3.37
N THR A 24 2.76 -1.58 -2.92
CA THR A 24 3.80 -0.55 -2.95
C THR A 24 4.08 -0.04 -1.54
N VAL A 25 5.32 0.35 -1.29
CA VAL A 25 5.84 0.79 0.01
C VAL A 25 6.94 1.80 -0.27
N TYR A 26 7.24 2.66 0.70
CA TYR A 26 8.38 3.57 0.57
C TYR A 26 9.65 2.78 0.27
N PHE A 27 10.40 3.21 -0.73
CA PHE A 27 11.45 2.45 -1.43
C PHE A 27 12.74 2.17 -0.61
N LEU A 28 12.62 2.06 0.71
CA LEU A 28 13.67 1.54 1.57
C LEU A 28 13.82 0.03 1.33
N PRO A 29 15.05 -0.48 1.07
CA PRO A 29 15.29 -1.90 0.84
C PRO A 29 14.68 -2.81 1.91
N GLU A 30 14.77 -2.40 3.18
CA GLU A 30 14.24 -3.17 4.31
C GLU A 30 12.70 -3.25 4.29
N ALA A 31 12.03 -2.19 3.85
CA ALA A 31 10.57 -2.16 3.77
C ALA A 31 10.05 -3.01 2.60
N ILE A 32 10.78 -3.03 1.48
CA ILE A 32 10.49 -3.91 0.33
C ILE A 32 10.66 -5.37 0.77
N GLN A 33 11.77 -5.71 1.43
CA GLN A 33 12.02 -7.07 1.91
C GLN A 33 10.92 -7.54 2.87
N GLU A 34 10.52 -6.71 3.84
CA GLU A 34 9.45 -7.03 4.78
C GLU A 34 8.09 -7.28 4.11
N LEU A 35 7.84 -6.59 2.99
CA LEU A 35 6.62 -6.74 2.20
C LEU A 35 6.64 -8.07 1.41
N GLU A 36 7.78 -8.41 0.81
CA GLU A 36 8.00 -9.69 0.12
C GLU A 36 7.99 -10.89 1.07
N ASP A 37 8.66 -10.80 2.22
CA ASP A 37 8.69 -11.84 3.27
C ASP A 37 7.28 -12.10 3.84
N ALA A 38 6.46 -11.05 3.92
CA ALA A 38 5.06 -11.18 4.30
C ALA A 38 4.18 -11.86 3.22
N GLY A 39 4.70 -12.04 2.01
CA GLY A 39 4.08 -12.72 0.88
C GLY A 39 3.39 -11.79 -0.13
N ALA A 40 3.62 -10.48 -0.06
CA ALA A 40 3.13 -9.53 -1.06
C ALA A 40 4.10 -9.44 -2.25
N LYS A 41 3.61 -8.96 -3.39
CA LYS A 41 4.40 -8.75 -4.61
C LYS A 41 4.73 -7.27 -4.73
N TYR A 42 5.99 -6.91 -4.51
CA TYR A 42 6.40 -5.52 -4.66
C TYR A 42 6.33 -5.07 -6.12
N VAL A 43 5.77 -3.89 -6.35
CA VAL A 43 5.68 -3.23 -7.66
C VAL A 43 6.09 -1.76 -7.54
N LYS A 44 6.60 -1.17 -8.62
CA LYS A 44 7.12 0.21 -8.64
C LYS A 44 6.03 1.25 -8.99
N GLU A 45 4.76 0.94 -8.77
CA GLU A 45 3.69 1.92 -8.87
C GLU A 45 3.57 2.75 -7.59
N THR A 46 3.31 4.05 -7.72
CA THR A 46 3.29 4.96 -6.56
C THR A 46 1.93 5.01 -5.84
N LEU A 47 0.86 4.51 -6.50
CA LEU A 47 -0.49 4.40 -5.95
C LEU A 47 -1.18 3.15 -6.52
N LEU A 48 -1.66 2.28 -5.64
CA LEU A 48 -2.41 1.07 -5.99
C LEU A 48 -3.78 1.07 -5.33
N ILE A 49 -4.79 0.64 -6.08
CA ILE A 49 -6.17 0.52 -5.59
C ILE A 49 -6.68 -0.87 -5.97
N HIS A 50 -6.81 -1.74 -4.98
CA HIS A 50 -7.34 -3.09 -5.13
C HIS A 50 -8.65 -3.24 -4.36
N ASN A 51 -9.79 -3.09 -5.03
CA ASN A 51 -11.12 -3.09 -4.43
C ASN A 51 -11.21 -2.12 -3.24
N ASN A 52 -11.12 -2.64 -2.01
CA ASN A 52 -11.21 -1.89 -0.76
C ASN A 52 -9.85 -1.56 -0.12
N ILE A 53 -8.74 -1.92 -0.75
CA ILE A 53 -7.36 -1.68 -0.28
C ILE A 53 -6.72 -0.57 -1.13
N ILE A 54 -6.22 0.48 -0.49
CA ILE A 54 -5.55 1.61 -1.13
C ILE A 54 -4.13 1.72 -0.56
N LEU A 55 -3.11 1.65 -1.42
CA LEU A 55 -1.71 1.73 -1.03
C LEU A 55 -1.02 2.87 -1.75
N ALA A 56 -0.15 3.61 -1.07
CA ALA A 56 0.67 4.65 -1.68
C ALA A 56 2.13 4.54 -1.22
N GLU A 57 3.06 4.81 -2.15
CA GLU A 57 4.50 4.62 -1.91
C GLU A 57 5.03 5.57 -0.84
N GLY A 58 4.72 6.87 -0.92
CA GLY A 58 5.34 7.85 -0.03
C GLY A 58 4.69 9.23 0.01
N PRO A 59 5.33 10.20 0.68
CA PRO A 59 4.81 11.56 0.84
C PRO A 59 4.37 12.27 -0.45
N PRO A 60 5.04 12.11 -1.61
CA PRO A 60 4.60 12.72 -2.87
C PRO A 60 3.18 12.32 -3.31
N ASP A 61 2.70 11.13 -2.93
CA ASP A 61 1.37 10.63 -3.30
C ASP A 61 0.28 10.99 -2.28
N SER A 62 0.61 11.66 -1.17
CA SER A 62 -0.32 11.94 -0.06
C SER A 62 -1.65 12.58 -0.49
N GLN A 63 -1.61 13.53 -1.43
CA GLN A 63 -2.82 14.16 -1.96
C GLN A 63 -3.69 13.17 -2.77
N ARG A 64 -3.07 12.40 -3.67
CA ARG A 64 -3.79 11.40 -4.49
C ARG A 64 -4.32 10.25 -3.63
N PHE A 65 -3.55 9.83 -2.63
CA PHE A 65 -3.93 8.85 -1.63
C PHE A 65 -5.19 9.29 -0.86
N GLY A 66 -5.20 10.52 -0.33
CA GLY A 66 -6.38 11.06 0.35
C GLY A 66 -7.62 11.19 -0.55
N GLN A 67 -7.42 11.59 -1.81
CA GLN A 67 -8.50 11.64 -2.80
C GLN A 67 -9.08 10.25 -3.09
N ALA A 68 -8.23 9.23 -3.22
CA ALA A 68 -8.65 7.85 -3.42
C ALA A 68 -9.47 7.32 -2.24
N ILE A 69 -9.03 7.58 -1.00
CA ILE A 69 -9.79 7.21 0.21
C ILE A 69 -11.16 7.89 0.22
N ARG A 70 -11.20 9.21 -0.04
CA ARG A 70 -12.47 9.97 -0.08
C ARG A 70 -13.43 9.39 -1.11
N ALA A 71 -12.94 9.09 -2.32
CA ALA A 71 -13.76 8.50 -3.38
C ALA A 71 -14.31 7.11 -2.97
N ALA A 72 -13.48 6.27 -2.34
CA ALA A 72 -13.88 4.95 -1.87
C ALA A 72 -14.89 4.97 -0.71
N LEU A 73 -15.02 6.09 0.01
CA LEU A 73 -15.98 6.27 1.12
C LEU A 73 -17.29 6.98 0.69
N ALA A 74 -17.37 7.49 -0.54
CA ALA A 74 -18.51 8.27 -1.01
C ALA A 74 -19.66 7.42 -1.58
N GLY A 75 -19.54 6.10 -1.58
CA GLY A 75 -20.59 5.14 -1.95
C GLY A 75 -21.20 4.47 -0.73
#